data_AF-A0A960EMH3-F1
#
_entry.id   AF-A0A960EMH3-F1
#
_cell.length_a   1.000
_cell.length_b   1.000
_cell.length_c   1.000
_cell.angle_alpha   90.00
_cell.angle_beta   90.00
_cell.angle_gamma   90.00
#
_symmetry.space_group_name_H-M   'P 1'
#
loop_
_entity.id
_entity.type
_entity.pdbx_description
1 polymer ?
#
loop_
_entity_poly.entity_id
_entity_poly.type
_entity_poly.pdbx_seq_one_letter_code
_entity_poly.pdbx_strand_id
1 'polypeptide(L)' 'ALGQVSFDVPLRPDRPEHRIYLEPSGVAALITPWNWPMNQVALKVGAALAAGCTMVLK' A
#
# COMPACT_ATOMS: atom_id res chain seq x y z
N ALA A 1 -10.67 10.05 10.64
CA ALA A 1 -11.48 9.16 9.79
C ALA A 1 -10.65 8.84 8.56
N LEU A 2 -10.25 7.57 8.38
CA LEU A 2 -9.53 7.15 7.18
C LEU A 2 -10.48 7.38 5.99
N GLY A 3 -10.15 8.32 5.11
CA GLY A 3 -10.92 8.56 3.89
C GLY A 3 -11.03 7.26 3.10
N GLN A 4 -12.18 7.00 2.48
CA GLN A 4 -12.39 5.81 1.68
C GLN A 4 -11.37 5.80 0.53
N VAL A 5 -10.36 4.93 0.62
CA VAL A 5 -9.44 4.67 -0.48
C VAL A 5 -10.24 3.88 -1.52
N SER A 6 -10.53 4.49 -2.67
CA SER A 6 -11.16 3.79 -3.78
C SER A 6 -10.09 3.02 -4.55
N PHE A 7 -10.18 1.69 -4.53
CA PHE A 7 -9.30 0.79 -5.29
C PHE A 7 -9.70 0.64 -6.76
N ASP A 8 -10.74 1.36 -7.15
CA ASP A 8 -11.25 1.42 -8.51
C ASP A 8 -11.51 2.89 -8.85
N VAL A 9 -10.91 3.35 -9.95
CA VAL A 9 -11.06 4.73 -10.44
C VAL A 9 -11.17 4.75 -11.96
N PRO A 10 -11.98 5.66 -12.54
CA PRO A 10 -12.01 5.82 -13.99
C PRO A 10 -10.67 6.40 -14.48
N LEU A 11 -10.18 5.93 -15.62
CA LEU A 11 -8.97 6.43 -16.28
C LEU A 11 -9.16 7.90 -16.71
N ARG A 12 -10.37 8.27 -17.13
CA ARG A 12 -10.75 9.65 -17.41
C ARG A 12 -12.20 9.94 -17.01
N PRO A 13 -12.54 11.19 -16.62
CA PRO A 13 -13.91 11.57 -16.26
C PRO A 13 -14.92 11.47 -17.41
N ASP A 14 -14.48 11.63 -18.66
CA ASP A 14 -15.31 11.63 -19.87
C ASP A 14 -15.62 10.23 -20.41
N ARG A 15 -14.90 9.20 -19.94
CA ARG A 15 -15.04 7.80 -20.38
C ARG A 15 -14.98 6.84 -19.17
N PRO A 16 -16.09 6.68 -18.43
CA PRO A 16 -16.12 5.88 -17.20
C PRO A 16 -15.96 4.37 -17.42
N GLU A 17 -16.04 3.89 -18.66
CA GLU A 17 -15.86 2.48 -19.03
C GLU A 17 -14.40 2.00 -18.88
N HIS A 18 -13.44 2.90 -19.01
CA HIS A 18 -12.03 2.58 -18.84
C HIS A 18 -11.65 2.78 -17.37
N ARG A 19 -11.37 1.68 -16.65
CA ARG A 19 -11.12 1.69 -15.20
C ARG A 19 -9.68 1.26 -14.88
N ILE A 20 -9.16 1.80 -13.78
CA ILE A 20 -7.89 1.42 -13.17
C ILE A 20 -8.22 0.73 -11.86
N TYR A 21 -7.74 -0.50 -11.72
CA TYR A 21 -7.82 -1.27 -10.49
C TYR A 21 -6.49 -1.20 -9.76
N LEU A 22 -6.54 -0.95 -8.46
CA LEU A 22 -5.39 -0.96 -7.56
C LEU A 22 -5.45 -2.23 -6.72
N GLU A 23 -4.52 -3.14 -6.97
CA GLU A 23 -4.43 -4.43 -6.30
C GLU A 23 -3.15 -4.54 -5.47
N PRO A 24 -3.15 -5.35 -4.40
CA PRO A 24 -1.94 -5.62 -3.64
C PRO A 24 -0.88 -6.28 -4.53
N SER A 25 0.38 -5.87 -4.37
CA SER A 25 1.52 -6.44 -5.11
C SER A 25 1.85 -7.88 -4.69
N GLY A 26 1.43 -8.30 -3.49
CA GLY A 26 1.67 -9.63 -2.94
C GLY A 26 2.59 -9.60 -1.72
N VAL A 27 3.70 -10.36 -1.77
CA VAL A 27 4.63 -10.50 -0.63
C VAL A 27 5.74 -9.44 -0.71
N ALA A 28 5.92 -8.65 0.35
CA ALA A 28 6.98 -7.65 0.47
C ALA A 28 8.09 -8.08 1.45
N ALA A 29 9.35 -8.02 1.02
CA ALA A 29 10.50 -8.15 1.90
C ALA A 29 10.92 -6.77 2.43
N LEU A 30 10.84 -6.57 3.74
CA LEU A 30 11.09 -5.28 4.39
C LEU A 30 12.42 -5.33 5.15
N ILE A 31 13.42 -4.59 4.70
CA ILE A 31 14.68 -4.38 5.43
C ILE A 31 14.64 -3.02 6.13
N THR A 32 14.90 -3.01 7.42
CA THR A 32 14.92 -1.80 8.26
C THR A 32 16.34 -1.46 8.76
N PRO A 33 16.78 -0.19 8.66
CA PRO A 33 18.05 0.24 9.23
C PRO A 33 17.96 0.37 10.75
N TRP A 34 19.11 0.35 11.42
CA TRP A 34 19.23 0.30 12.88
C TRP A 34 19.09 1.66 13.58
N ASN A 35 19.04 2.77 12.84
CA ASN A 35 19.09 4.10 13.44
C ASN A 35 17.86 4.37 14.32
N TRP A 36 16.65 4.22 13.76
CA TRP A 36 15.36 4.40 14.43
C TRP A 36 14.45 3.19 14.20
N PRO A 37 14.76 2.06 14.85
CA PRO A 37 14.21 0.76 14.48
C PRO A 37 12.69 0.73 14.58
N MET A 38 12.12 1.25 15.67
CA MET A 38 10.67 1.21 15.88
C MET A 38 9.89 2.03 14.83
N ASN A 39 10.36 3.25 14.54
CA ASN A 39 9.68 4.12 13.57
C ASN A 39 9.78 3.57 12.13
N GLN A 40 10.95 3.02 11.77
CA GLN A 40 11.16 2.44 10.43
C GLN A 40 10.30 1.20 10.19
N VAL A 41 10.16 0.34 11.20
CA VAL A 41 9.25 -0.80 11.14
C VAL A 41 7.80 -0.32 10.99
N ALA A 42 7.36 0.61 11.84
CA ALA A 42 5.98 1.10 11.83
C ALA A 42 5.57 1.70 10.48
N LEU A 43 6.43 2.53 9.87
CA LEU A 43 6.14 3.16 8.59
C LEU A 43 6.07 2.15 7.43
N LYS A 44 6.98 1.17 7.39
CA LYS A 44 7.01 0.16 6.31
C LYS A 44 5.90 -0.87 6.46
N VAL A 45 5.69 -1.40 7.67
CA VAL A 45 4.64 -2.37 7.97
C VAL A 45 3.27 -1.73 7.82
N GLY A 46 3.09 -0.50 8.32
CA GLY A 46 1.84 0.25 8.19
C GLY A 46 1.44 0.45 6.72
N ALA A 47 2.39 0.84 5.86
CA ALA A 47 2.13 1.00 4.43
C ALA A 47 1.81 -0.34 3.75
N ALA A 48 2.54 -1.42 4.05
CA ALA A 48 2.30 -2.73 3.47
C ALA A 48 0.94 -3.31 3.88
N LEU A 49 0.53 -3.13 5.14
CA LEU A 49 -0.79 -3.52 5.64
C LEU A 49 -1.90 -2.69 5.00
N ALA A 50 -1.72 -1.38 4.87
CA ALA A 50 -2.71 -0.50 4.22
C ALA A 50 -2.93 -0.86 2.75
N ALA A 51 -1.88 -1.34 2.06
CA ALA A 51 -1.97 -1.83 0.69
C ALA A 51 -2.55 -3.25 0.57
N GLY A 52 -2.73 -3.98 1.69
CA GLY A 52 -3.19 -5.38 1.68
C GLY A 52 -2.11 -6.41 1.32
N CYS A 53 -0.83 -6.07 1.43
CA CYS A 53 0.28 -6.96 1.15
C CYS A 53 0.62 -7.86 2.37
N THR A 54 1.13 -9.07 2.12
CA THR A 54 1.81 -9.87 3.14
C THR A 54 3.29 -9.50 3.18
N MET A 55 4.00 -9.76 4.28
CA MET A 55 5.39 -9.29 4.40
C MET A 55 6.29 -10.16 5.28
N VAL A 56 7.59 -10.10 4.98
CA VAL A 56 8.66 -10.67 5.80
C VAL A 56 9.60 -9.53 6.19
N LEU A 57 9.78 -9.32 7.49
CA LEU A 57 10.56 -8.20 8.05
C LEU A 57 11.94 -8.68 8.52
N LYS A 58 12.97 -7.89 8.24
CA LYS A 58 14.32 -8.04 8.78
C LYS A 58 14.95 -6.71 9.18
#